data_AF-A0A927CFQ0-F1
#
_entry.id   AF-A0A927CFQ0-F1
#
_cell.length_a   1.000
_cell.length_b   1.000
_cell.length_c   1.000
_cell.angle_alpha   90.00
_cell.angle_beta   90.00
_cell.angle_gamma   90.00
#
_symmetry.space_group_name_H-M   'P 1'
#
loop_
_entity.id
_entity.type
_entity.pdbx_description
1 polymer ?
#
loop_
_entity_poly.entity_id
_entity_poly.type
_entity_poly.pdbx_seq_one_letter_code
_entity_poly.pdbx_strand_id
1 'polypeptide(L)'
;MKAFRLYTLLARDSTAGKEWLQLYMSDDAVRGLVDQFAREVDCAVLIAGEQLYMIPETRLSPFHISNETLKRTYLRANAVNADLYLMYVCIIVLIGAFYDSYQTMEPTRSFLGLDEWTELVNERITLLKSHPEAELKEMEKEFSYNWTALIEKWSAMDDIKETASRQSGNTISRVSFMDTVRKFLIAQELAADIGNQEIALTEKTKVIVQRYFMELEYNRGILEFLYQFGVSEGEGSTHAGDL
;
A
#
# COMPACT_ATOMS: atom_id res chain seq x y z
N MET A 1 35.16 8.67 -3.33
CA MET A 1 34.60 9.71 -2.43
C MET A 1 33.18 10.14 -2.79
N LYS A 2 32.86 10.50 -4.04
CA LYS A 2 31.51 10.96 -4.42
C LYS A 2 30.40 9.93 -4.17
N ALA A 3 30.61 8.67 -4.59
CA ALA A 3 29.68 7.56 -4.36
C ALA A 3 29.35 7.37 -2.87
N PHE A 4 30.37 7.33 -2.01
CA PHE A 4 30.17 7.20 -0.57
C PHE A 4 29.36 8.38 0.01
N ARG A 5 29.62 9.62 -0.43
CA ARG A 5 28.82 10.78 0.00
C ARG A 5 27.35 10.64 -0.40
N LEU A 6 27.09 10.23 -1.64
CA LEU A 6 25.73 9.99 -2.12
C LEU A 6 25.04 8.88 -1.29
N TYR A 7 25.71 7.75 -1.08
CA TYR A 7 25.18 6.69 -0.23
C TYR A 7 24.89 7.18 1.20
N THR A 8 25.80 7.93 1.84
CA THR A 8 25.55 8.45 3.20
C THR A 8 24.39 9.44 3.27
N LEU A 9 24.14 10.20 2.20
CA LEU A 9 22.99 11.08 2.10
C LEU A 9 21.70 10.25 2.02
N LEU A 10 21.67 9.25 1.13
CA LEU A 10 20.55 8.32 0.99
C LEU A 10 20.29 7.54 2.29
N ALA A 11 21.32 7.08 2.98
CA ALA A 11 21.18 6.39 4.26
C ALA A 11 20.59 7.27 5.36
N ARG A 12 20.85 8.58 5.35
CA ARG A 12 20.33 9.50 6.35
C ARG A 12 18.91 9.96 6.03
N ASP A 13 18.67 10.32 4.78
CA ASP A 13 17.47 11.06 4.37
C ASP A 13 16.51 10.21 3.52
N SER A 14 16.88 8.97 3.18
CA SER A 14 16.22 8.06 2.22
C SER A 14 16.13 8.59 0.78
N THR A 15 16.49 9.85 0.54
CA THR A 15 16.33 10.54 -0.74
C THR A 15 17.52 11.41 -1.08
N ALA A 16 17.73 11.66 -2.37
CA ALA A 16 18.70 12.64 -2.87
C ALA A 16 18.12 13.41 -4.06
N GLY A 17 18.35 14.72 -4.09
CA GLY A 17 17.80 15.62 -5.10
C GLY A 17 18.50 15.58 -6.46
N LYS A 18 18.05 16.46 -7.35
CA LYS A 18 18.41 16.55 -8.76
C LYS A 18 19.91 16.53 -9.09
N GLU A 19 20.74 17.24 -8.33
CA GLU A 19 22.19 17.27 -8.56
C GLU A 19 22.84 15.90 -8.36
N TRP A 20 22.42 15.18 -7.31
CA TRP A 20 22.90 13.83 -7.02
C TRP A 20 22.36 12.81 -8.02
N LEU A 21 21.11 12.96 -8.45
CA LEU A 21 20.53 12.17 -9.53
C LEU A 21 21.34 12.32 -10.82
N GLN A 22 21.66 13.55 -11.24
CA GLN A 22 22.48 13.79 -12.43
C GLN A 22 23.86 13.14 -12.33
N LEU A 23 24.51 13.21 -11.17
CA LEU A 23 25.79 12.55 -10.94
C LEU A 23 25.65 11.02 -11.04
N TYR A 24 24.63 10.45 -10.41
CA TYR A 24 24.36 9.01 -10.46
C TYR A 24 24.05 8.52 -11.88
N MET A 25 23.34 9.31 -12.69
CA MET A 25 23.03 8.95 -14.07
C MET A 25 24.21 9.10 -15.03
N SER A 26 25.12 10.05 -14.78
CA SER A 26 26.21 10.39 -15.69
C SER A 26 27.53 9.67 -15.43
N ASP A 27 27.71 9.07 -14.24
CA ASP A 27 28.93 8.39 -13.82
C ASP A 27 28.63 6.95 -13.39
N ASP A 28 28.89 6.00 -14.30
CA ASP A 28 28.66 4.57 -14.08
C ASP A 28 29.44 4.00 -12.87
N ALA A 29 30.63 4.54 -12.58
CA ALA A 29 31.42 4.12 -11.43
C ALA A 29 30.80 4.61 -10.12
N VAL A 30 30.22 5.82 -10.12
CA VAL A 30 29.45 6.32 -8.97
C VAL A 30 28.19 5.48 -8.78
N ARG A 31 27.42 5.24 -9.84
CA ARG A 31 26.21 4.39 -9.78
C ARG A 31 26.53 3.01 -9.23
N GLY A 32 27.49 2.30 -9.83
CA GLY A 32 27.84 0.94 -9.44
C GLY A 32 28.25 0.81 -7.98
N LEU A 33 29.01 1.77 -7.46
CA LEU A 33 29.41 1.80 -6.04
C LEU A 33 28.23 2.11 -5.11
N VAL A 34 27.37 3.07 -5.46
CA VAL A 34 26.17 3.40 -4.68
C VAL A 34 25.23 2.20 -4.59
N ASP A 35 24.99 1.52 -5.71
CA ASP A 35 24.16 0.32 -5.77
C ASP A 35 24.77 -0.85 -5.00
N GLN A 36 26.10 -0.96 -4.97
CA GLN A 36 26.78 -1.95 -4.16
C GLN A 36 26.59 -1.65 -2.68
N PHE A 37 26.82 -0.41 -2.24
CA PHE A 37 26.65 -0.04 -0.83
C PHE A 37 25.21 -0.22 -0.34
N ALA A 38 24.21 0.13 -1.17
CA ALA A 38 22.80 -0.09 -0.83
C ALA A 38 22.47 -1.60 -0.70
N ARG A 39 23.00 -2.44 -1.59
CA ARG A 39 22.79 -3.90 -1.53
C ARG A 39 23.39 -4.56 -0.29
N GLU A 40 24.53 -4.08 0.21
CA GLU A 40 25.14 -4.58 1.46
C GLU A 40 24.25 -4.36 2.70
N VAL A 41 23.24 -3.51 2.60
CA VAL A 41 22.27 -3.20 3.67
C VAL A 41 20.83 -3.54 3.27
N ASP A 42 20.67 -4.49 2.33
CA ASP A 42 19.39 -4.96 1.81
C ASP A 42 18.48 -3.83 1.31
N CYS A 43 19.06 -2.85 0.62
CA CYS A 43 18.35 -1.74 0.00
C CYS A 43 18.53 -1.69 -1.52
N ALA A 44 17.52 -1.15 -2.19
CA ALA A 44 17.58 -0.77 -3.60
C ALA A 44 17.60 0.75 -3.77
N VAL A 45 18.30 1.20 -4.81
CA VAL A 45 18.27 2.60 -5.25
C VAL A 45 17.33 2.72 -6.44
N LEU A 46 16.38 3.65 -6.34
CA LEU A 46 15.35 3.92 -7.34
C LEU A 46 15.44 5.35 -7.83
N ILE A 47 15.20 5.56 -9.11
CA ILE A 47 14.94 6.88 -9.68
C ILE A 47 13.43 7.05 -9.76
N ALA A 48 12.89 8.13 -9.20
CA ALA A 48 11.50 8.51 -9.41
C ALA A 48 11.40 10.03 -9.55
N GLY A 49 10.89 10.49 -10.70
CA GLY A 49 10.90 11.90 -11.06
C GLY A 49 12.32 12.50 -11.05
N GLU A 50 12.50 13.60 -10.32
CA GLU A 50 13.79 14.29 -10.20
C GLU A 50 14.58 13.89 -8.93
N GLN A 51 14.25 12.75 -8.33
CA GLN A 51 14.86 12.28 -7.08
C GLN A 51 15.38 10.85 -7.19
N LEU A 52 16.43 10.58 -6.41
CA LEU A 52 16.87 9.24 -6.06
C LEU A 52 16.28 8.85 -4.70
N TYR A 53 15.87 7.60 -4.58
CA TYR A 53 15.38 7.01 -3.33
C TYR A 53 16.22 5.80 -2.98
N MET A 54 16.40 5.55 -1.69
CA MET A 54 16.89 4.28 -1.17
C MET A 54 15.81 3.63 -0.33
N ILE A 55 15.40 2.43 -0.71
CA ILE A 55 14.31 1.71 -0.06
C ILE A 55 14.80 0.35 0.45
N PRO A 56 14.36 -0.09 1.65
CA PRO A 56 14.64 -1.44 2.13
C PRO A 56 13.87 -2.48 1.31
N GLU A 57 14.54 -3.53 0.86
CA GLU A 57 13.93 -4.65 0.14
C GLU A 57 13.44 -5.76 1.09
N THR A 58 14.04 -5.84 2.28
CA THR A 58 13.73 -6.88 3.26
C THR A 58 13.51 -6.29 4.65
N ARG A 59 12.88 -7.09 5.52
CA ARG A 59 12.74 -6.76 6.95
C ARG A 59 14.06 -6.83 7.74
N LEU A 60 15.11 -7.41 7.13
CA LEU A 60 16.44 -7.53 7.72
C LEU A 60 17.28 -6.27 7.50
N SER A 61 16.91 -5.43 6.52
CA SER A 61 17.56 -4.16 6.30
C SER A 61 17.55 -3.30 7.58
N PRO A 62 18.67 -2.66 7.96
CA PRO A 62 18.70 -1.73 9.09
C PRO A 62 17.82 -0.49 8.87
N PHE A 63 17.35 -0.25 7.64
CA PHE A 63 16.45 0.84 7.29
C PHE A 63 14.96 0.43 7.32
N HIS A 64 14.66 -0.82 7.67
CA HIS A 64 13.28 -1.29 7.81
C HIS A 64 12.58 -0.65 9.03
N ILE A 65 11.37 -0.12 8.82
CA ILE A 65 10.53 0.37 9.92
C ILE A 65 9.78 -0.80 10.55
N SER A 66 10.06 -1.09 11.82
CA SER A 66 9.41 -2.18 12.53
C SER A 66 7.91 -1.96 12.75
N ASN A 67 7.15 -3.05 12.85
CA ASN A 67 5.71 -3.02 13.17
C ASN A 67 5.42 -2.22 14.46
N GLU A 68 6.25 -2.35 15.50
CA GLU A 68 6.09 -1.58 16.75
C GLU A 68 6.27 -0.08 16.52
N THR A 69 7.23 0.30 15.67
CA THR A 69 7.45 1.71 15.33
C THR A 69 6.28 2.27 14.53
N LEU A 70 5.78 1.52 13.54
CA LEU A 70 4.59 1.91 12.76
C LEU A 70 3.37 2.10 13.67
N LYS A 71 3.08 1.12 14.53
CA LYS A 71 1.96 1.17 15.48
C LYS A 71 2.05 2.36 16.41
N ARG A 72 3.21 2.60 17.03
CA ARG A 72 3.42 3.72 17.97
C ARG A 72 3.35 5.09 17.30
N THR A 73 3.83 5.19 16.06
CA THR A 73 3.96 6.48 15.36
C THR A 73 2.66 6.91 14.70
N TYR A 74 1.95 5.95 14.07
CA TYR A 74 0.80 6.25 13.23
C TYR A 74 -0.52 5.73 13.78
N LEU A 75 -0.51 4.65 14.54
CA LEU A 75 -1.73 4.09 15.13
C LEU A 75 -1.87 4.52 16.60
N ARG A 76 -3.01 4.17 17.20
CA ARG A 76 -3.29 4.44 18.61
C ARG A 76 -2.35 3.67 19.55
N ALA A 77 -2.20 4.16 20.78
CA ALA A 77 -1.31 3.60 21.81
C ALA A 77 -1.50 2.09 22.09
N ASN A 78 -2.69 1.54 21.88
CA ASN A 78 -3.01 0.12 22.09
C ASN A 78 -3.28 -0.63 20.78
N ALA A 79 -2.70 -0.18 19.67
CA ALA A 79 -2.85 -0.86 18.38
C ALA A 79 -2.25 -2.28 18.45
N VAL A 80 -2.99 -3.25 17.91
CA VAL A 80 -2.55 -4.63 17.73
C VAL A 80 -2.17 -4.87 16.27
N ASN A 81 -1.54 -6.00 15.98
CA ASN A 81 -1.11 -6.31 14.61
C ASN A 81 -2.29 -6.36 13.62
N ALA A 82 -3.49 -6.71 14.06
CA ALA A 82 -4.68 -6.65 13.22
C ALA A 82 -5.01 -5.21 12.75
N ASP A 83 -4.77 -4.17 13.57
CA ASP A 83 -4.96 -2.78 13.14
C ASP A 83 -3.92 -2.40 12.07
N LEU A 84 -2.68 -2.89 12.21
CA LEU A 84 -1.61 -2.68 11.23
C LEU A 84 -1.86 -3.41 9.91
N TYR A 85 -2.34 -4.65 9.97
CA TYR A 85 -2.69 -5.41 8.76
C TYR A 85 -3.90 -4.82 8.04
N LEU A 86 -4.88 -4.28 8.78
CA LEU A 86 -5.98 -3.52 8.18
C LEU A 86 -5.47 -2.27 7.46
N MET A 87 -4.50 -1.55 8.04
CA MET A 87 -3.83 -0.44 7.36
C MET A 87 -3.18 -0.89 6.05
N TYR A 88 -2.50 -2.05 6.03
CA TYR A 88 -1.91 -2.60 4.81
C TYR A 88 -2.97 -2.95 3.76
N VAL A 89 -4.10 -3.55 4.17
CA VAL A 89 -5.23 -3.81 3.26
C VAL A 89 -5.76 -2.52 2.66
N CYS A 90 -5.96 -1.46 3.45
CA CYS A 90 -6.39 -0.17 2.92
C CYS A 90 -5.42 0.39 1.87
N ILE A 91 -4.11 0.28 2.11
CA ILE A 91 -3.07 0.73 1.17
C ILE A 91 -3.09 -0.09 -0.12
N ILE A 92 -3.24 -1.41 -0.01
CA ILE A 92 -3.34 -2.32 -1.15
C ILE A 92 -4.58 -1.99 -1.99
N VAL A 93 -5.74 -1.75 -1.35
CA VAL A 93 -6.97 -1.31 -2.04
C VAL A 93 -6.78 0.04 -2.71
N LEU A 94 -6.06 0.98 -2.08
CA LEU A 94 -5.70 2.24 -2.72
C LEU A 94 -4.92 2.01 -4.01
N ILE A 95 -3.86 1.19 -3.96
CA ILE A 95 -3.06 0.89 -5.15
C ILE A 95 -3.93 0.22 -6.22
N GLY A 96 -4.73 -0.78 -5.87
CA GLY A 96 -5.66 -1.43 -6.80
C GLY A 96 -6.75 -0.52 -7.36
N ALA A 97 -7.05 0.62 -6.73
CA ALA A 97 -7.96 1.60 -7.31
C ALA A 97 -7.31 2.40 -8.46
N PHE A 98 -5.99 2.56 -8.44
CA PHE A 98 -5.22 3.24 -9.48
C PHE A 98 -4.77 2.29 -10.61
N TYR A 99 -4.61 1.00 -10.32
CA TYR A 99 -4.22 -0.02 -11.29
C TYR A 99 -5.37 -1.00 -11.40
N ASP A 100 -6.08 -1.05 -12.53
CA ASP A 100 -7.32 -1.82 -12.69
C ASP A 100 -7.08 -3.28 -13.13
N SER A 101 -5.84 -3.65 -13.45
CA SER A 101 -5.47 -5.01 -13.82
C SER A 101 -3.97 -5.29 -13.66
N TYR A 102 -3.62 -6.58 -13.74
CA TYR A 102 -2.23 -7.08 -13.82
C TYR A 102 -1.44 -6.61 -15.05
N GLN A 103 -2.12 -6.10 -16.08
CA GLN A 103 -1.48 -5.62 -17.30
C GLN A 103 -1.31 -4.10 -17.30
N THR A 104 -1.90 -3.43 -16.31
CA THR A 104 -1.92 -1.98 -16.25
C THR A 104 -0.61 -1.49 -15.68
N MET A 105 0.29 -1.03 -16.54
CA MET A 105 1.61 -0.51 -16.14
C MET A 105 1.54 0.94 -15.66
N GLU A 106 0.51 1.69 -16.07
CA GLU A 106 0.32 3.09 -15.71
C GLU A 106 -0.99 3.28 -14.94
N PRO A 107 -1.05 4.18 -13.96
CA PRO A 107 -2.29 4.47 -13.25
C PRO A 107 -3.43 4.87 -14.20
N THR A 108 -4.62 4.29 -14.03
CA THR A 108 -5.81 4.61 -14.82
C THR A 108 -6.59 5.81 -14.26
N ARG A 109 -6.20 6.27 -13.07
CA ARG A 109 -6.80 7.40 -12.36
C ARG A 109 -5.73 8.39 -11.91
N SER A 110 -6.08 9.67 -11.84
CA SER A 110 -5.16 10.72 -11.37
C SER A 110 -5.24 10.96 -9.87
N PHE A 111 -6.42 10.72 -9.27
CA PHE A 111 -6.66 10.92 -7.84
C PHE A 111 -7.82 10.05 -7.35
N LEU A 112 -7.97 9.96 -6.03
CA LEU A 112 -9.05 9.24 -5.36
C LEU A 112 -9.49 10.02 -4.11
N GLY A 113 -10.80 10.21 -3.95
CA GLY A 113 -11.38 10.82 -2.75
C GLY A 113 -11.35 9.87 -1.55
N LEU A 114 -11.24 10.41 -0.33
CA LEU A 114 -11.25 9.61 0.90
C LEU A 114 -12.53 8.78 1.08
N ASP A 115 -13.69 9.36 0.73
CA ASP A 115 -14.98 8.67 0.82
C ASP A 115 -15.05 7.50 -0.16
N GLU A 116 -14.72 7.73 -1.43
CA GLU A 116 -14.66 6.67 -2.46
C GLU A 116 -13.66 5.57 -2.07
N TRP A 117 -12.49 5.94 -1.57
CA TRP A 117 -11.52 4.96 -1.08
C TRP A 117 -12.09 4.13 0.09
N THR A 118 -12.80 4.77 1.00
CA THR A 118 -13.46 4.08 2.14
C THR A 118 -14.52 3.10 1.65
N GLU A 119 -15.29 3.47 0.63
CA GLU A 119 -16.29 2.61 -0.02
C GLU A 119 -15.63 1.39 -0.68
N LEU A 120 -14.55 1.59 -1.44
CA LEU A 120 -13.79 0.49 -2.06
C LEU A 120 -13.23 -0.49 -1.01
N VAL A 121 -12.71 0.01 0.11
CA VAL A 121 -12.27 -0.85 1.22
C VAL A 121 -13.46 -1.62 1.79
N ASN A 122 -14.60 -0.95 2.00
CA ASN A 122 -15.79 -1.59 2.53
C ASN A 122 -16.34 -2.69 1.61
N GLU A 123 -16.33 -2.48 0.29
CA GLU A 123 -16.71 -3.49 -0.70
C GLU A 123 -15.82 -4.72 -0.59
N ARG A 124 -14.49 -4.53 -0.52
CA ARG A 124 -13.53 -5.64 -0.41
C ARG A 124 -13.70 -6.42 0.88
N ILE A 125 -13.90 -5.75 2.01
CA ILE A 125 -14.17 -6.43 3.29
C ILE A 125 -15.53 -7.15 3.28
N THR A 126 -16.55 -6.55 2.66
CA THR A 126 -17.89 -7.16 2.55
C THR A 126 -17.85 -8.43 1.72
N LEU A 127 -17.08 -8.42 0.63
CA LEU A 127 -16.89 -9.61 -0.19
C LEU A 127 -16.13 -10.71 0.57
N LEU A 128 -15.04 -10.38 1.27
CA LEU A 128 -14.36 -11.36 2.14
C LEU A 128 -15.33 -11.98 3.15
N LYS A 129 -16.20 -11.16 3.74
CA LYS A 129 -17.22 -11.60 4.70
C LYS A 129 -18.29 -12.52 4.08
N SER A 130 -18.47 -12.51 2.76
CA SER A 130 -19.43 -13.37 2.07
C SER A 130 -18.97 -14.83 1.96
N HIS A 131 -17.68 -15.09 2.12
CA HIS A 131 -17.13 -16.45 2.11
C HIS A 131 -17.53 -17.25 3.37
N PRO A 132 -17.77 -18.57 3.25
CA PRO A 132 -17.94 -19.44 4.40
C PRO A 132 -16.72 -19.42 5.33
N GLU A 133 -16.93 -19.53 6.64
CA GLU A 133 -15.86 -19.52 7.64
C GLU A 133 -14.79 -20.61 7.40
N ALA A 134 -15.19 -21.76 6.85
CA ALA A 134 -14.26 -22.83 6.50
C ALA A 134 -13.28 -22.42 5.38
N GLU A 135 -13.78 -21.73 4.35
CA GLU A 135 -12.97 -21.23 3.23
C GLU A 135 -12.05 -20.11 3.70
N LEU A 136 -12.56 -19.18 4.52
CA LEU A 136 -11.73 -18.14 5.14
C LEU A 136 -10.56 -18.75 5.91
N LYS A 137 -10.80 -19.78 6.73
CA LYS A 137 -9.73 -20.46 7.48
C LYS A 137 -8.72 -21.20 6.59
N GLU A 138 -9.12 -21.66 5.41
CA GLU A 138 -8.19 -22.24 4.44
C GLU A 138 -7.33 -21.14 3.81
N MET A 139 -7.94 -20.04 3.36
CA MET A 139 -7.23 -18.86 2.86
C MET A 139 -6.29 -18.26 3.92
N GLU A 140 -6.66 -18.25 5.20
CA GLU A 140 -5.80 -17.76 6.28
C GLU A 140 -4.51 -18.59 6.40
N LYS A 141 -4.59 -19.92 6.19
CA LYS A 141 -3.44 -20.82 6.21
C LYS A 141 -2.58 -20.65 4.95
N GLU A 142 -3.21 -20.57 3.80
CA GLU A 142 -2.52 -20.45 2.50
C GLU A 142 -1.74 -19.13 2.42
N PHE A 143 -2.39 -18.02 2.76
CA PHE A 143 -1.81 -16.70 2.59
C PHE A 143 -1.16 -16.13 3.86
N SER A 144 -1.24 -16.85 5.00
CA SER A 144 -0.72 -16.40 6.30
C SER A 144 -1.27 -15.04 6.77
N TYR A 145 -2.49 -14.71 6.36
CA TYR A 145 -3.24 -13.53 6.81
C TYR A 145 -4.37 -13.97 7.74
N ASN A 146 -4.75 -13.13 8.71
CA ASN A 146 -5.90 -13.40 9.57
C ASN A 146 -7.11 -12.59 9.09
N TRP A 147 -7.79 -13.10 8.06
CA TRP A 147 -8.93 -12.48 7.40
C TRP A 147 -10.09 -12.26 8.36
N THR A 148 -10.34 -13.20 9.27
CA THR A 148 -11.40 -13.11 10.27
C THR A 148 -11.20 -11.91 11.18
N ALA A 149 -9.99 -11.71 11.70
CA ALA A 149 -9.66 -10.57 12.55
C ALA A 149 -9.79 -9.23 11.79
N LEU A 150 -9.50 -9.18 10.49
CA LEU A 150 -9.67 -7.99 9.67
C LEU A 150 -11.14 -7.63 9.50
N ILE A 151 -11.98 -8.61 9.17
CA ILE A 151 -13.44 -8.44 9.03
C ILE A 151 -14.04 -7.97 10.35
N GLU A 152 -13.68 -8.60 11.47
CA GLU A 152 -14.14 -8.21 12.81
C GLU A 152 -13.73 -6.77 13.15
N LYS A 153 -12.48 -6.41 12.88
CA LYS A 153 -11.96 -5.05 13.13
C LYS A 153 -12.71 -3.99 12.34
N TRP A 154 -12.91 -4.21 11.04
CA TRP A 154 -13.64 -3.28 10.19
C TRP A 154 -15.13 -3.20 10.53
N SER A 155 -15.73 -4.33 10.92
CA SER A 155 -17.15 -4.40 11.33
C SER A 155 -17.41 -3.75 12.69
N ALA A 156 -16.42 -3.75 13.59
CA ALA A 156 -16.49 -3.10 14.89
C ALA A 156 -16.30 -1.58 14.84
N MET A 157 -15.85 -1.03 13.70
CA MET A 157 -15.78 0.41 13.48
C MET A 157 -17.15 0.94 13.10
N ASP A 158 -17.51 2.06 13.71
CA ASP A 158 -18.78 2.72 13.46
C ASP A 158 -18.83 3.26 12.03
N ASP A 159 -19.92 2.94 11.33
CA ASP A 159 -20.20 3.36 9.95
C ASP A 159 -20.79 4.78 9.90
N ILE A 160 -20.56 5.60 10.94
CA ILE A 160 -21.26 6.87 11.18
C ILE A 160 -21.10 7.78 9.96
N LYS A 161 -22.09 7.73 9.06
CA LYS A 161 -22.72 8.93 8.53
C LYS A 161 -23.21 9.70 9.74
N GLU A 162 -22.78 10.96 9.78
CA GLU A 162 -22.94 11.99 10.80
C GLU A 162 -24.37 12.17 11.36
N THR A 163 -24.96 11.15 12.00
CA THR A 163 -26.29 11.19 12.60
C THR A 163 -26.41 10.16 13.73
N ALA A 164 -26.03 10.52 14.96
CA ALA A 164 -26.74 10.14 16.19
C ALA A 164 -25.97 10.59 17.44
N SER A 165 -26.67 11.33 18.30
CA SER A 165 -26.25 11.60 19.67
C SER A 165 -26.18 10.29 20.47
N ARG A 166 -24.99 9.74 20.65
CA ARG A 166 -24.50 8.97 21.82
C ARG A 166 -23.22 8.24 21.41
N GLN A 167 -22.11 8.96 21.35
CA GLN A 167 -20.80 8.33 21.30
C GLN A 167 -20.42 7.90 22.72
N SER A 168 -20.39 6.59 22.98
CA SER A 168 -19.42 6.06 23.93
C SER A 168 -18.05 6.40 23.35
N GLY A 169 -17.20 7.12 24.10
CA GLY A 169 -15.99 7.76 23.58
C GLY A 169 -14.85 6.83 23.12
N ASN A 170 -15.15 5.60 22.69
CA ASN A 170 -14.18 4.57 22.35
C ASN A 170 -14.38 3.88 20.98
N THR A 171 -15.44 4.21 20.21
CA THR A 171 -15.62 3.63 18.87
C THR A 171 -14.96 4.53 17.81
N ILE A 172 -14.00 3.98 17.08
CA ILE A 172 -13.30 4.65 15.98
C ILE A 172 -14.21 4.55 14.75
N SER A 173 -14.44 5.67 14.05
CA SER A 173 -15.17 5.64 12.77
C SER A 173 -14.25 5.16 11.66
N ARG A 174 -14.81 4.49 10.64
CA ARG A 174 -14.06 4.08 9.45
C ARG A 174 -13.32 5.25 8.82
N VAL A 175 -13.97 6.41 8.70
CA VAL A 175 -13.38 7.65 8.20
C VAL A 175 -12.13 8.07 8.98
N SER A 176 -12.17 8.01 10.33
CA SER A 176 -10.99 8.38 11.14
C SER A 176 -9.84 7.39 11.02
N PHE A 177 -10.13 6.11 10.81
CA PHE A 177 -9.12 5.10 10.51
C PHE A 177 -8.49 5.36 9.13
N MET A 178 -9.32 5.58 8.11
CA MET A 178 -8.86 5.90 6.75
C MET A 178 -8.03 7.18 6.69
N ASP A 179 -8.40 8.21 7.46
CA ASP A 179 -7.62 9.44 7.64
C ASP A 179 -6.23 9.16 8.26
N THR A 180 -6.15 8.19 9.17
CA THR A 180 -4.87 7.74 9.75
C THR A 180 -4.00 7.07 8.68
N VAL A 181 -4.58 6.20 7.84
CA VAL A 181 -3.86 5.57 6.72
C VAL A 181 -3.40 6.64 5.71
N ARG A 182 -4.26 7.62 5.38
CA ARG A 182 -3.93 8.74 4.50
C ARG A 182 -2.71 9.52 5.02
N LYS A 183 -2.71 9.88 6.31
CA LYS A 183 -1.60 10.59 6.95
C LYS A 183 -0.30 9.79 6.92
N PHE A 184 -0.37 8.49 7.14
CA PHE A 184 0.79 7.59 7.00
C PHE A 184 1.35 7.64 5.57
N LEU A 185 0.50 7.46 4.55
CA LEU A 185 0.92 7.49 3.16
C LEU A 185 1.56 8.82 2.76
N ILE A 186 0.99 9.95 3.19
CA ILE A 186 1.56 11.28 2.95
C ILE A 186 2.91 11.45 3.65
N ALA A 187 3.00 11.04 4.93
CA ALA A 187 4.24 11.15 5.70
C ALA A 187 5.38 10.29 5.13
N GLN A 188 5.05 9.20 4.42
CA GLN A 188 6.02 8.34 3.73
C GLN A 188 6.25 8.73 2.26
N GLU A 189 5.65 9.83 1.80
CA GLU A 189 5.69 10.32 0.42
C GLU A 189 5.16 9.27 -0.58
N LEU A 190 4.23 8.44 -0.14
CA LEU A 190 3.59 7.42 -0.98
C LEU A 190 2.33 7.97 -1.66
N ALA A 191 1.67 8.94 -1.03
CA ALA A 191 0.56 9.69 -1.61
C ALA A 191 0.77 11.19 -1.38
N ALA A 192 0.22 12.00 -2.27
CA ALA A 192 0.16 13.46 -2.13
C ALA A 192 -1.29 13.88 -1.87
N ASP A 193 -1.49 14.78 -0.89
CA ASP A 193 -2.75 15.50 -0.70
C ASP A 193 -2.88 16.55 -1.79
N ILE A 194 -3.96 16.49 -2.57
CA ILE A 194 -4.22 17.44 -3.66
C ILE A 194 -5.39 18.39 -3.34
N GLY A 195 -5.87 18.38 -2.10
CA GLY A 195 -7.03 19.16 -1.63
C GLY A 195 -8.33 18.37 -1.66
N ASN A 196 -9.39 18.92 -1.10
CA ASN A 196 -10.76 18.33 -1.10
C ASN A 196 -10.84 16.88 -0.58
N GLN A 197 -9.95 16.48 0.33
CA GLN A 197 -9.83 15.09 0.82
C GLN A 197 -9.47 14.08 -0.29
N GLU A 198 -8.87 14.54 -1.38
CA GLU A 198 -8.39 13.71 -2.48
C GLU A 198 -6.89 13.47 -2.35
N ILE A 199 -6.47 12.28 -2.78
CA ILE A 199 -5.06 11.90 -2.84
C ILE A 199 -4.67 11.36 -4.19
N ALA A 200 -3.40 11.58 -4.56
CA ALA A 200 -2.78 11.01 -5.76
C ALA A 200 -1.55 10.18 -5.38
N LEU A 201 -1.26 9.13 -6.16
CA LEU A 201 0.00 8.38 -6.00
C LEU A 201 1.18 9.25 -6.43
N THR A 202 2.26 9.24 -5.64
CA THR A 202 3.52 9.90 -5.99
C THR A 202 4.28 9.09 -7.06
N GLU A 203 5.21 9.74 -7.76
CA GLU A 203 6.12 9.05 -8.70
C GLU A 203 6.90 7.92 -8.02
N LYS A 204 7.31 8.14 -6.75
CA LYS A 204 7.94 7.12 -5.92
C LYS A 204 7.09 5.86 -5.84
N THR A 205 5.79 5.99 -5.52
CA THR A 205 4.88 4.85 -5.43
C THR A 205 4.68 4.19 -6.78
N LYS A 206 4.50 4.95 -7.86
CA LYS A 206 4.32 4.38 -9.20
C LYS A 206 5.51 3.49 -9.60
N VAL A 207 6.73 3.97 -9.37
CA VAL A 207 7.96 3.21 -9.63
C VAL A 207 8.06 1.97 -8.73
N ILE A 208 7.72 2.08 -7.45
CA ILE A 208 7.70 0.92 -6.53
C ILE A 208 6.68 -0.13 -7.00
N VAL A 209 5.47 0.29 -7.37
CA VAL A 209 4.40 -0.62 -7.85
C VAL A 209 4.85 -1.32 -9.14
N GLN A 210 5.34 -0.57 -10.13
CA GLN A 210 5.82 -1.13 -11.39
C GLN A 210 6.95 -2.15 -11.18
N ARG A 211 7.87 -1.88 -10.23
CA ARG A 211 9.05 -2.72 -10.01
C ARG A 211 8.80 -3.92 -9.11
N TYR A 212 7.93 -3.80 -8.10
CA TYR A 212 7.80 -4.81 -7.04
C TYR A 212 6.40 -5.39 -6.88
N PHE A 213 5.35 -4.68 -7.31
CA PHE A 213 3.97 -5.12 -7.10
C PHE A 213 3.43 -5.90 -8.32
N MET A 214 3.85 -5.55 -9.53
CA MET A 214 3.42 -6.20 -10.77
C MET A 214 4.11 -7.56 -11.02
N GLU A 215 5.07 -7.96 -10.18
CA GLU A 215 5.66 -9.30 -10.24
C GLU A 215 4.67 -10.34 -9.69
N LEU A 216 4.04 -11.06 -10.62
CA LEU A 216 2.92 -11.98 -10.37
C LEU A 216 3.29 -13.12 -9.41
N GLU A 217 4.55 -13.58 -9.41
CA GLU A 217 5.00 -14.71 -8.60
C GLU A 217 5.02 -14.39 -7.09
N TYR A 218 5.24 -13.11 -6.73
CA TYR A 218 5.32 -12.67 -5.33
C TYR A 218 4.01 -12.11 -4.79
N ASN A 219 3.20 -11.48 -5.64
CA ASN A 219 2.00 -10.75 -5.18
C ASN A 219 0.68 -11.44 -5.53
N ARG A 220 0.72 -12.67 -6.09
CA ARG A 220 -0.46 -13.40 -6.56
C ARG A 220 -1.64 -13.36 -5.59
N GLY A 221 -1.45 -13.72 -4.32
CA GLY A 221 -2.55 -13.75 -3.34
C GLY A 221 -3.14 -12.37 -3.03
N ILE A 222 -2.31 -11.32 -3.01
CA ILE A 222 -2.77 -9.94 -2.79
C ILE A 222 -3.52 -9.41 -4.02
N LEU A 223 -3.03 -9.73 -5.21
CA LEU A 223 -3.62 -9.30 -6.46
C LEU A 223 -4.91 -10.08 -6.78
N GLU A 224 -4.97 -11.38 -6.45
CA GLU A 224 -6.19 -12.18 -6.47
C GLU A 224 -7.23 -11.54 -5.54
N PHE A 225 -6.81 -11.14 -4.33
CA PHE A 225 -7.64 -10.34 -3.43
C PHE A 225 -8.06 -8.98 -4.00
N LEU A 226 -7.25 -8.34 -4.85
CA LEU A 226 -7.63 -7.06 -5.46
C LEU A 226 -8.61 -7.21 -6.64
N TYR A 227 -8.40 -8.24 -7.48
CA TYR A 227 -8.99 -8.30 -8.83
C TYR A 227 -9.92 -9.49 -9.08
N GLN A 228 -9.68 -10.69 -8.53
CA GLN A 228 -10.60 -11.83 -8.78
C GLN A 228 -11.97 -11.62 -8.13
N PHE A 229 -11.98 -10.80 -7.10
CA PHE A 229 -13.13 -10.39 -6.33
C PHE A 229 -14.05 -9.36 -7.04
N GLY A 230 -13.71 -8.91 -8.25
CA GLY A 230 -14.56 -8.05 -9.09
C GLY A 230 -15.19 -8.73 -10.31
N VAL A 231 -14.94 -10.03 -10.56
CA VAL A 231 -15.30 -10.68 -11.84
C VAL A 231 -16.59 -11.52 -11.76
N SER A 232 -17.24 -11.65 -10.60
CA SER A 232 -18.44 -12.50 -10.46
C SER A 232 -19.79 -11.83 -10.73
N GLU A 233 -19.84 -10.54 -11.09
CA GLU A 233 -21.06 -9.88 -11.57
C GLU A 233 -20.88 -9.40 -13.02
N GLY A 234 -21.03 -10.31 -13.99
CA GLY A 234 -20.96 -9.93 -15.40
C GLY A 234 -21.26 -11.01 -16.45
N GLU A 235 -21.08 -12.29 -16.16
CA GLU A 235 -21.38 -13.35 -17.14
C GLU A 235 -22.52 -14.26 -16.66
N GLY A 236 -23.70 -13.64 -16.53
CA GLY A 236 -24.97 -14.35 -16.54
C GLY A 236 -25.43 -14.59 -17.98
N SER A 237 -25.31 -15.83 -18.44
CA SER A 237 -26.15 -16.48 -19.46
C SER A 237 -26.41 -15.74 -20.79
N THR A 238 -25.63 -16.08 -21.82
CA THR A 238 -26.06 -16.23 -23.23
C THR A 238 -24.86 -16.88 -23.93
N HIS A 239 -24.83 -18.18 -24.20
CA HIS A 239 -25.60 -18.85 -25.24
C HIS A 239 -25.66 -20.35 -24.96
N ALA A 240 -26.86 -20.86 -24.71
CA ALA A 240 -27.22 -22.22 -25.05
C ALA A 240 -27.92 -22.17 -26.41
N GLY A 241 -27.45 -22.98 -27.36
CA GLY A 241 -28.17 -23.41 -28.56
C GLY A 241 -28.50 -22.32 -29.60
N ASP A 242 -27.79 -22.32 -30.72
CA ASP A 242 -28.36 -22.80 -31.98
C ASP A 242 -27.40 -22.53 -33.15
N LEU A 243 -27.13 -23.62 -33.89
CA LEU A 243 -26.47 -23.76 -35.20
C LEU A 243 -24.93 -23.68 -35.25
#